data_AF-A0A923MIA5-F1
#
_entry.id   AF-A0A923MIA5-F1
#
_cell.length_a   1.000
_cell.length_b   1.000
_cell.length_c   1.000
_cell.angle_alpha   90.00
_cell.angle_beta   90.00
_cell.angle_gamma   90.00
#
_symmetry.space_group_name_H-M   'P 1'
#
loop_
_entity.id
_entity.type
_entity.pdbx_description
1 polymer ?
#
loop_
_entity_poly.entity_id
_entity_poly.type
_entity_poly.pdbx_seq_one_letter_code
_entity_poly.pdbx_strand_id
1 'polypeptide(L)'
;MAQCTREQVNRWNAKLSNGFRLDLERFIVWNDKVATRSIELPDGKVLKADIGWTEVREEPRLGCFYQKTIGMMPRLSLSLWTPSSTPGMWCSRGLGAVVKITDNIYQKRNWNELAKFTAEWDEKRLLEEAKKHMAELQNDVVA
;
A
#
# COMPACT_ATOMS: atom_id res chain seq x y z
N MET A 1 14.76 3.70 -14.61
CA MET A 1 14.32 2.45 -13.94
C MET A 1 15.34 2.09 -12.88
N ALA A 2 14.88 1.71 -11.69
CA ALA A 2 15.78 1.21 -10.66
C ALA A 2 16.33 -0.15 -11.10
N GLN A 3 17.64 -0.36 -10.96
CA GLN A 3 18.25 -1.66 -11.15
C GLN A 3 18.43 -2.33 -9.80
N CYS A 4 18.03 -3.60 -9.69
CA CYS A 4 18.30 -4.41 -8.51
C CYS A 4 18.61 -5.85 -8.91
N THR A 5 19.41 -6.50 -8.08
CA THR A 5 19.73 -7.92 -8.21
C THR A 5 18.70 -8.76 -7.46
N ARG A 6 18.55 -10.02 -7.88
CA ARG A 6 17.70 -10.99 -7.17
C ARG A 6 18.10 -11.13 -5.70
N GLU A 7 19.39 -11.05 -5.38
CA GLU A 7 19.89 -11.10 -4.02
C GLU A 7 19.44 -9.89 -3.18
N GLN A 8 19.46 -8.68 -3.75
CA GLN A 8 18.95 -7.49 -3.05
C GLN A 8 17.46 -7.62 -2.74
N VAL A 9 16.68 -8.12 -3.70
CA VAL A 9 15.25 -8.38 -3.53
C VAL A 9 15.02 -9.40 -2.40
N ASN A 10 15.76 -10.51 -2.40
CA ASN A 10 15.64 -11.52 -1.35
C ASN A 10 16.01 -10.95 0.02
N ARG A 11 17.05 -10.11 0.12
CA ARG A 11 17.43 -9.44 1.37
C ARG A 11 16.35 -8.48 1.86
N TRP A 12 15.68 -7.76 0.97
CA TRP A 12 14.58 -6.87 1.36
C TRP A 12 13.35 -7.67 1.80
N ASN A 13 12.95 -8.69 1.03
CA ASN A 13 11.83 -9.57 1.37
C ASN A 13 12.06 -10.31 2.70
N ALA A 14 13.29 -10.73 3.00
CA ALA A 14 13.62 -11.38 4.27
C ALA A 14 13.45 -10.46 5.50
N LYS A 15 13.42 -9.14 5.30
CA LYS A 15 13.15 -8.16 6.38
C LYS A 15 11.67 -7.90 6.57
N LEU A 16 10.83 -8.23 5.59
CA LEU A 16 9.39 -8.02 5.68
C LEU A 16 8.76 -9.15 6.48
N SER A 17 7.79 -8.79 7.32
CA SER A 17 7.09 -9.72 8.20
C SER A 17 5.67 -10.01 7.72
N ASN A 18 4.99 -10.95 8.37
CA ASN A 18 3.56 -11.22 8.17
C ASN A 18 3.16 -11.52 6.71
N GLY A 19 4.04 -12.15 5.93
CA GLY A 19 3.74 -12.54 4.56
C GLY A 19 3.76 -11.40 3.53
N PHE A 20 4.14 -10.18 3.94
CA PHE A 20 4.37 -9.08 3.01
C PHE A 20 5.57 -9.35 2.10
N ARG A 21 5.46 -8.92 0.85
CA ARG A 21 6.54 -8.98 -0.14
C ARG A 21 6.70 -7.65 -0.86
N LEU A 22 7.90 -7.37 -1.32
CA LEU A 22 8.17 -6.21 -2.17
C LEU A 22 7.37 -6.29 -3.47
N ASP A 23 6.63 -5.23 -3.78
CA ASP A 23 6.13 -4.97 -5.12
C ASP A 23 7.30 -4.58 -6.04
N LEU A 24 7.79 -5.57 -6.80
CA LEU A 24 8.94 -5.41 -7.69
C LEU A 24 8.65 -4.51 -8.88
N GLU A 25 7.43 -4.56 -9.41
CA GLU A 25 7.05 -3.75 -10.56
C GLU A 25 7.08 -2.27 -10.16
N ARG A 26 6.42 -1.93 -9.05
CA ARG A 26 6.44 -0.56 -8.53
C ARG A 26 7.84 -0.06 -8.23
N PHE A 27 8.69 -0.93 -7.70
CA PHE A 27 10.08 -0.58 -7.42
C PHE A 27 10.89 -0.33 -8.70
N ILE A 28 10.78 -1.19 -9.72
CA ILE A 28 11.58 -1.06 -10.94
C ILE A 28 11.13 0.14 -11.79
N VAL A 29 9.82 0.32 -11.93
CA VAL A 29 9.22 1.33 -12.81
C VAL A 29 9.27 2.72 -12.16
N TRP A 30 8.83 2.83 -10.90
CA TRP A 30 8.64 4.11 -10.22
C TRP A 30 9.63 4.37 -9.07
N ASN A 31 10.53 3.43 -8.78
CA ASN A 31 11.41 3.49 -7.61
C ASN A 31 10.63 3.61 -6.29
N ASP A 32 9.42 3.04 -6.28
CA ASP A 32 8.51 3.07 -5.15
C ASP A 32 8.72 1.84 -4.25
N LYS A 33 8.87 2.11 -2.96
CA LYS A 33 9.07 1.10 -1.94
C LYS A 33 7.72 0.73 -1.34
N VAL A 34 7.13 -0.35 -1.84
CA VAL A 34 5.81 -0.82 -1.40
C VAL A 34 5.93 -2.28 -0.98
N ALA A 35 5.41 -2.59 0.20
CA ALA A 35 5.18 -3.95 0.64
C ALA A 35 3.72 -4.32 0.41
N THR A 36 3.50 -5.40 -0.33
CA THR A 36 2.19 -5.90 -0.69
C THR A 36 1.93 -7.25 -0.04
N ARG A 37 0.71 -7.44 0.43
CA ARG A 37 0.18 -8.71 0.91
C ARG A 37 -1.21 -8.94 0.32
N SER A 38 -1.44 -10.16 -0.16
CA SER A 38 -2.77 -10.60 -0.61
C SER A 38 -3.29 -11.65 0.37
N ILE A 39 -4.53 -11.49 0.81
CA ILE A 39 -5.23 -12.39 1.73
C ILE A 39 -6.46 -12.91 0.99
N GLU A 40 -6.55 -14.22 0.82
CA GLU A 40 -7.73 -14.87 0.26
C GLU A 40 -8.85 -14.90 1.31
N LEU A 41 -10.02 -14.40 0.92
CA LEU A 41 -11.20 -14.38 1.78
C LEU A 41 -12.08 -15.61 1.50
N PRO A 42 -12.87 -16.09 2.49
CA PRO A 42 -13.72 -17.27 2.33
C PRO A 42 -14.76 -17.17 1.21
N ASP A 43 -15.12 -15.96 0.80
CA ASP A 43 -16.10 -15.67 -0.25
C ASP A 43 -15.48 -15.66 -1.67
N GLY A 44 -14.24 -16.12 -1.81
CA GLY A 44 -13.51 -16.15 -3.09
C GLY A 44 -13.00 -14.78 -3.54
N LYS A 45 -13.07 -13.77 -2.66
CA LYS A 45 -12.48 -12.45 -2.89
C LYS A 45 -11.05 -12.42 -2.37
N VAL A 46 -10.29 -11.40 -2.78
CA VAL A 46 -8.93 -11.16 -2.30
C VAL A 46 -8.84 -9.78 -1.70
N LEU A 47 -8.45 -9.70 -0.43
CA LEU A 47 -8.05 -8.45 0.20
C LEU A 47 -6.57 -8.20 -0.09
N LYS A 48 -6.27 -7.15 -0.83
CA LYS A 48 -4.90 -6.70 -1.09
C LYS A 48 -4.56 -5.53 -0.17
N ALA A 49 -3.51 -5.68 0.61
CA ALA A 49 -2.96 -4.69 1.52
C ALA A 49 -1.59 -4.21 1.03
N ASP A 50 -1.47 -2.91 0.78
CA ASP A 50 -0.25 -2.27 0.31
C ASP A 50 0.24 -1.25 1.34
N ILE A 51 1.41 -1.46 1.93
CA ILE A 51 2.11 -0.50 2.78
C ILE A 51 3.16 0.22 1.93
N GLY A 52 2.94 1.51 1.70
CA GLY A 52 3.81 2.35 0.88
C GLY A 52 4.07 3.70 1.52
N TRP A 53 4.58 4.63 0.71
CA TRP A 53 4.89 5.99 1.12
C TRP A 53 4.07 6.98 0.31
N THR A 54 3.54 8.00 0.96
CA THR A 54 2.85 9.13 0.33
C THR A 54 3.62 10.40 0.62
N GLU A 55 3.74 11.28 -0.37
CA GLU A 55 4.35 12.60 -0.19
C GLU A 55 3.48 13.46 0.72
N VAL A 56 4.10 14.07 1.73
CA VAL A 56 3.49 15.13 2.52
C VAL A 56 3.94 16.45 1.94
N ARG A 57 2.99 17.32 1.65
CA ARG A 57 3.24 18.64 1.05
C ARG A 57 2.87 19.75 2.03
N GLU A 58 3.56 20.87 1.94
CA GLU A 58 3.23 22.08 2.68
C GLU A 58 1.82 22.58 2.27
N GLU A 59 1.12 23.20 3.22
CA GLU A 59 -0.17 23.84 2.91
C GLU A 59 -0.01 24.88 1.79
N PRO A 60 -0.97 24.94 0.85
CA PRO A 60 -0.93 25.94 -0.20
C PRO A 60 -0.99 27.34 0.41
N ARG A 61 0.05 28.13 0.19
CA ARG A 61 0.01 29.56 0.49
C ARG A 61 -0.87 30.25 -0.54
N LEU A 62 -1.70 31.20 -0.11
CA LEU A 62 -2.59 31.94 -0.99
C LEU A 62 -1.80 32.56 -2.16
N GLY A 63 -2.18 32.24 -3.40
CA GLY A 63 -1.50 32.71 -4.61
C GLY A 63 -0.28 31.90 -5.06
N CYS A 64 0.10 30.83 -4.35
CA CYS A 64 1.20 29.94 -4.75
C CYS A 64 0.68 28.57 -5.20
N PHE A 65 0.84 28.25 -6.49
CA PHE A 65 0.49 26.94 -7.05
C PHE A 65 1.52 25.84 -6.71
N TYR A 66 2.72 26.23 -6.27
CA TYR A 66 3.79 25.29 -5.92
C TYR A 66 3.73 24.93 -4.44
N GLN A 67 3.43 23.66 -4.16
CA GLN A 67 3.52 23.08 -2.82
C GLN A 67 4.83 22.28 -2.71
N LYS A 68 5.69 22.67 -1.77
CA LYS A 68 6.94 21.96 -1.51
C LYS A 68 6.64 20.64 -0.80
N THR A 69 7.30 19.56 -1.20
CA THR A 69 7.28 18.30 -0.44
C THR A 69 8.08 18.48 0.84
N ILE A 70 7.43 18.29 1.99
CA ILE A 70 8.04 18.41 3.32
C ILE A 70 8.50 17.07 3.89
N GLY A 71 8.00 15.96 3.33
CA GLY A 71 8.50 14.63 3.66
C GLY A 71 7.64 13.52 3.09
N MET A 72 7.76 12.34 3.69
CA MET A 72 7.10 11.10 3.30
C MET A 72 6.39 10.52 4.51
N MET A 73 5.14 10.12 4.35
CA MET A 73 4.35 9.45 5.38
C MET A 73 4.00 8.04 4.94
N PRO A 74 4.13 7.02 5.80
CA PRO A 74 3.74 5.67 5.44
C PRO A 74 2.21 5.57 5.42
N ARG A 75 1.69 4.82 4.44
CA ARG A 75 0.25 4.66 4.21
C ARG A 75 -0.05 3.19 3.99
N LEU A 76 -1.11 2.71 4.62
CA LEU A 76 -1.72 1.42 4.30
C LEU A 76 -2.88 1.68 3.34
N SER A 77 -2.85 1.05 2.17
CA SER A 77 -3.95 1.03 1.22
C SER A 77 -4.55 -0.38 1.22
N LEU A 78 -5.85 -0.48 1.42
CA LEU A 78 -6.60 -1.72 1.34
C LEU A 78 -7.47 -1.68 0.08
N SER A 79 -7.47 -2.77 -0.69
CA SER A 79 -8.32 -2.92 -1.87
C SER A 79 -8.94 -4.31 -1.89
N LEU A 80 -10.23 -4.37 -2.26
CA LEU A 80 -10.97 -5.63 -2.33
C LEU A 80 -11.12 -6.03 -3.80
N TRP A 81 -10.52 -7.16 -4.14
CA TRP A 81 -10.51 -7.70 -5.50
C TRP A 81 -11.54 -8.82 -5.60
N THR A 82 -12.41 -8.71 -6.59
CA THR A 82 -13.42 -9.71 -6.95
C THR A 82 -13.13 -10.28 -8.33
N PRO A 83 -13.42 -11.56 -8.59
CA PRO A 83 -13.40 -12.08 -9.96
C PRO A 83 -14.41 -11.32 -10.82
N SER A 84 -14.00 -10.91 -12.02
CA SER A 84 -14.86 -10.24 -12.98
C SER A 84 -15.71 -11.24 -13.77
N SER A 85 -16.64 -10.74 -14.57
CA SER A 85 -17.41 -11.56 -15.51
C SER A 85 -16.54 -12.23 -16.58
N THR A 86 -15.32 -11.74 -16.82
CA THR A 86 -14.39 -12.35 -17.77
C THR A 86 -13.46 -13.31 -17.04
N PRO A 87 -13.36 -14.58 -17.49
CA PRO A 87 -12.48 -15.57 -16.88
C PRO A 87 -11.03 -15.09 -16.80
N GLY A 88 -10.41 -15.26 -15.62
CA GLY A 88 -9.01 -14.87 -15.38
C GLY A 88 -8.79 -13.39 -15.07
N MET A 89 -9.81 -12.54 -15.17
CA MET A 89 -9.70 -11.12 -14.81
C MET A 89 -10.28 -10.85 -13.42
N TRP A 90 -9.53 -10.10 -12.63
CA TRP A 90 -9.93 -9.60 -11.32
C TRP A 90 -10.13 -8.09 -11.38
N CYS A 91 -11.16 -7.60 -10.71
CA CYS A 91 -11.45 -6.18 -10.59
C CYS A 91 -11.53 -5.77 -9.12
N SER A 92 -10.93 -4.63 -8.78
CA SER A 92 -11.21 -3.91 -7.54
C SER A 92 -12.25 -2.85 -7.83
N ARG A 93 -13.21 -2.66 -6.92
CA ARG A 93 -14.18 -1.57 -6.99
C ARG A 93 -13.61 -0.33 -6.30
N GLY A 94 -13.62 0.78 -7.02
CA GLY A 94 -13.12 2.06 -6.54
C GLY A 94 -11.63 2.12 -6.19
N LEU A 95 -11.25 3.12 -5.40
CA LEU A 95 -9.87 3.40 -4.99
C LEU A 95 -9.42 2.60 -3.75
N GLY A 96 -10.35 1.87 -3.12
CA GLY A 96 -10.13 1.19 -1.86
C GLY A 96 -10.10 2.13 -0.65
N ALA A 97 -9.69 1.59 0.49
CA ALA A 97 -9.60 2.31 1.75
C ALA A 97 -8.16 2.75 2.06
N VAL A 98 -8.01 3.91 2.68
CA VAL A 98 -6.72 4.50 3.02
C VAL A 98 -6.60 4.67 4.51
N VAL A 99 -5.68 3.92 5.11
CA VAL A 99 -5.45 3.95 6.55
C VAL A 99 -4.12 4.62 6.83
N LYS A 100 -4.17 5.63 7.70
CA LYS A 100 -2.99 6.31 8.21
C LYS A 100 -2.32 5.40 9.24
N ILE A 101 -1.07 5.02 9.00
CA ILE A 101 -0.31 4.13 9.90
C ILE A 101 0.28 4.92 11.08
N THR A 102 0.78 6.13 10.81
CA THR A 102 1.42 7.00 11.80
C THR A 102 1.33 8.46 11.36
N ASP A 103 1.45 9.37 12.31
CA ASP A 103 1.59 10.82 12.08
C ASP A 103 3.04 11.24 11.81
N ASN A 104 4.00 10.33 11.97
CA ASN A 104 5.41 10.63 11.77
C ASN A 104 5.73 10.91 10.29
N ILE A 105 6.44 12.03 10.07
CA ILE A 105 6.96 12.42 8.76
C ILE A 105 8.42 11.98 8.67
N TYR A 106 8.73 11.26 7.60
CA TYR A 106 10.06 10.76 7.31
C TYR A 106 10.68 11.54 6.16
N GLN A 107 11.98 11.80 6.23
CA GLN A 107 12.70 12.51 5.17
C GLN A 107 12.88 11.66 3.90
N LYS A 108 12.88 10.33 4.03
CA LYS A 108 13.12 9.38 2.93
C LYS A 108 12.26 8.14 3.07
N ARG A 109 11.94 7.51 1.94
CA ARG A 109 11.30 6.18 1.86
C ARG A 109 12.26 5.12 2.41
N ASN A 110 12.10 4.69 3.66
CA ASN A 110 13.08 3.84 4.36
C ASN A 110 12.61 2.36 4.44
N TRP A 111 13.47 1.44 4.01
CA TRP A 111 13.19 -0.01 4.08
C TRP A 111 13.04 -0.52 5.51
N ASN A 112 13.85 -0.01 6.45
CA ASN A 112 13.84 -0.50 7.83
C ASN A 112 12.56 -0.07 8.56
N GLU A 113 12.05 1.13 8.28
CA GLU A 113 10.76 1.59 8.83
C GLU A 113 9.60 0.83 8.22
N LEU A 114 9.64 0.59 6.91
CA LEU A 114 8.65 -0.22 6.22
C LEU A 114 8.59 -1.65 6.78
N ALA A 115 9.74 -2.26 7.09
CA ALA A 115 9.81 -3.56 7.77
C ALA A 115 9.13 -3.56 9.15
N LYS A 116 9.34 -2.50 9.96
CA LYS A 116 8.66 -2.35 11.26
C LYS A 116 7.15 -2.31 11.09
N PHE A 117 6.65 -1.53 10.12
CA PHE A 117 5.21 -1.47 9.84
C PHE A 117 4.67 -2.84 9.40
N THR A 118 5.37 -3.57 8.52
CA THR A 118 4.91 -4.91 8.14
C THR A 118 4.85 -5.90 9.32
N ALA A 119 5.67 -5.71 10.35
CA ALA A 119 5.62 -6.54 11.57
C ALA A 119 4.43 -6.18 12.47
N GLU A 120 4.02 -4.91 12.49
CA GLU A 120 2.90 -4.42 13.29
C GLU A 120 1.52 -4.78 12.71
N TRP A 121 1.46 -4.95 11.38
CA TRP A 121 0.24 -5.28 10.65
C TRP A 121 0.16 -6.77 10.38
N ASP A 122 -0.46 -7.50 11.31
CA ASP A 122 -0.78 -8.92 11.16
C ASP A 122 -2.08 -9.13 10.36
N GLU A 123 -2.39 -10.39 10.05
CA GLU A 123 -3.59 -10.71 9.27
C GLU A 123 -4.88 -10.30 9.97
N LYS A 124 -4.96 -10.53 11.29
CA LYS A 124 -6.16 -10.23 12.08
C LYS A 124 -6.45 -8.75 12.07
N ARG A 125 -5.44 -7.91 12.30
CA ARG A 125 -5.58 -6.46 12.27
C ARG A 125 -5.95 -5.95 10.88
N LEU A 126 -5.36 -6.50 9.82
CA LEU A 126 -5.73 -6.14 8.44
C LEU A 126 -7.20 -6.46 8.15
N LEU A 127 -7.70 -7.60 8.61
CA LEU A 127 -9.11 -7.99 8.44
C LEU A 127 -10.04 -7.13 9.29
N GLU A 128 -9.66 -6.78 10.52
CA GLU A 128 -10.43 -5.87 11.38
C GLU A 128 -10.52 -4.46 10.77
N GLU A 129 -9.41 -3.94 10.24
CA GLU A 129 -9.39 -2.63 9.61
C GLU A 129 -10.18 -2.62 8.30
N ALA A 130 -10.07 -3.69 7.50
CA ALA A 130 -10.90 -3.87 6.32
C ALA A 130 -12.40 -3.87 6.67
N LYS A 131 -12.80 -4.52 7.78
CA LYS A 131 -14.20 -4.51 8.26
C LYS A 131 -14.70 -3.10 8.57
N LYS A 132 -13.87 -2.26 9.19
CA LYS A 132 -14.23 -0.86 9.49
C LYS A 132 -14.45 -0.03 8.21
N HIS A 133 -13.66 -0.29 7.17
CA HIS A 133 -13.73 0.43 5.90
C HIS A 133 -14.48 -0.32 4.79
N MET A 134 -15.36 -1.28 5.13
CA MET A 134 -16.08 -2.08 4.12
C MET A 134 -16.89 -1.23 3.15
N ALA A 135 -17.47 -0.13 3.61
CA ALA A 135 -18.21 0.80 2.75
C ALA A 135 -17.30 1.39 1.66
N GLU A 136 -16.10 1.85 2.03
CA GLU A 136 -15.13 2.40 1.08
C GLU A 136 -14.60 1.33 0.11
N LEU A 137 -14.39 0.10 0.61
CA LEU A 137 -13.91 -1.03 -0.19
C LEU A 137 -14.93 -1.54 -1.21
N GLN A 138 -16.23 -1.31 -0.96
CA GLN A 138 -17.31 -1.73 -1.84
C GLN A 138 -17.88 -0.61 -2.70
N ASN A 139 -17.40 0.63 -2.53
CA ASN A 139 -17.88 1.76 -3.30
C ASN A 139 -17.59 1.53 -4.79
N ASP A 140 -18.66 1.38 -5.57
CA ASP A 140 -18.61 1.60 -7.01
C ASP A 140 -18.36 3.09 -7.22
N VAL A 141 -17.17 3.43 -7.72
CA VAL A 141 -16.96 4.78 -8.24
C VAL A 141 -17.79 4.85 -9.52
N VAL A 142 -19.04 5.33 -9.38
CA VAL A 142 -19.83 5.79 -10.51
C VAL A 142 -19.09 7.00 -11.05
N ALA A 143 -18.41 6.81 -12.19
CA ALA A 143 -17.83 7.88 -12.98
C ALA A 143 -18.93 8.73 -13.61
#